data_AF-M3IBN5-F1
#
_entry.id   AF-M3IBN5-F1
#
_cell.length_a   1.000
_cell.length_b   1.000
_cell.length_c   1.000
_cell.angle_alpha   90.00
_cell.angle_beta   90.00
_cell.angle_gamma   90.00
#
_symmetry.space_group_name_H-M   'P 1'
#
loop_
_entity.id
_entity.type
_entity.pdbx_description
1 polymer ?
#
loop_
_entity_poly.entity_id
_entity_poly.type
_entity_poly.pdbx_seq_one_letter_code
_entity_poly.pdbx_strand_id
1 'polypeptide(L)'
;MLNRLFHPYSRYCIYTLVILFLALNRSKLDNQIPFVSSDSEIKYYQTVMFAEKGIRAIQESECHYPGKIYDPEFKYFPFDYPWAFLKENKNRKCLFQYPPLFALLNGLLAYLLGTKIITLLPLLCLFGCFLFFDKILFLLSIRHG
;
A
#
# COMPACT_ATOMS: atom_id res chain seq x y z
N MET A 1 14.28 7.66 27.35
CA MET A 1 15.76 7.63 27.47
C MET A 1 16.49 7.94 26.17
N LEU A 2 16.14 7.33 25.01
CA LEU A 2 16.84 7.59 23.73
C LEU A 2 16.91 9.07 23.31
N ASN A 3 15.83 9.83 23.52
CA ASN A 3 15.80 11.26 23.17
C ASN A 3 16.78 12.15 23.95
N ARG A 4 17.25 11.68 25.10
CA ARG A 4 18.24 12.40 25.93
C ARG A 4 19.68 11.97 25.62
N LEU A 5 19.88 10.79 25.03
CA LEU A 5 21.20 10.20 24.77
C LEU A 5 21.76 10.55 23.39
N PHE A 6 20.90 10.81 22.41
CA PHE A 6 21.31 11.08 21.03
C PHE A 6 20.78 12.42 20.53
N HIS A 7 21.66 13.18 19.88
CA HIS A 7 21.31 14.42 19.18
C HIS A 7 20.22 14.14 18.13
N PRO A 8 19.24 15.03 17.90
CA PRO A 8 18.17 14.81 16.91
C PRO A 8 18.69 14.39 15.52
N TYR A 9 19.79 15.00 15.05
CA TYR A 9 20.42 14.62 13.78
C TYR A 9 20.91 13.16 13.72
N SER A 10 21.45 12.61 14.82
CA SER A 10 21.88 11.21 14.81
C SER A 10 20.68 10.26 14.80
N ARG A 11 19.58 10.61 15.47
CA ARG A 11 18.32 9.85 15.39
C ARG A 11 17.75 9.86 13.98
N TYR A 12 17.69 11.03 13.32
CA TYR A 12 17.24 11.13 11.93
C TYR A 12 18.13 10.38 10.94
N CYS A 13 19.44 10.36 11.19
CA CYS A 13 20.38 9.54 10.43
C CYS A 13 20.03 8.04 10.57
N ILE A 14 19.81 7.56 11.80
CA ILE A 14 19.42 6.17 12.06
C ILE A 14 18.09 5.84 11.37
N TYR A 15 17.07 6.70 11.47
CA TYR A 15 15.78 6.48 10.81
C TYR A 15 15.96 6.38 9.28
N THR A 16 16.75 7.28 8.69
CA THR A 16 17.06 7.25 7.26
C THR A 16 17.76 5.95 6.86
N LEU A 17 18.76 5.51 7.64
CA LEU A 17 19.49 4.25 7.37
C LEU A 17 18.57 3.03 7.43
N VAL A 18 17.67 2.97 8.42
CA VAL A 18 16.67 1.89 8.53
C VAL A 18 15.76 1.87 7.30
N ILE A 19 15.25 3.02 6.87
CA ILE A 19 14.36 3.10 5.70
C ILE A 19 15.10 2.75 4.41
N LEU A 20 16.34 3.20 4.23
CA LEU A 20 17.16 2.83 3.08
C LEU A 20 17.42 1.33 3.05
N PHE A 21 17.77 0.73 4.18
CA PHE A 21 17.95 -0.72 4.29
C PHE A 21 16.68 -1.46 3.88
N LEU A 22 15.51 -1.05 4.37
CA LEU A 22 14.23 -1.66 4.02
C LEU A 22 13.89 -1.47 2.54
N ALA A 23 14.12 -0.28 1.97
CA ALA A 23 13.87 0.02 0.55
C ALA A 23 14.75 -0.81 -0.38
N LEU A 24 16.02 -1.02 -0.03
CA LEU A 24 16.93 -1.88 -0.79
C LEU A 24 16.48 -3.34 -0.79
N ASN A 25 16.08 -3.85 0.39
CA ASN A 25 15.56 -5.22 0.49
C ASN A 25 14.23 -5.38 -0.24
N ARG A 26 13.33 -4.39 -0.13
CA ARG A 26 12.05 -4.38 -0.82
C ARG A 26 12.23 -4.38 -2.34
N SER A 27 13.14 -3.56 -2.86
CA SER A 27 13.43 -3.50 -4.30
C SER A 27 13.93 -4.83 -4.87
N LYS A 28 14.68 -5.61 -4.09
CA LYS A 28 15.12 -6.96 -4.49
C LYS A 28 13.96 -7.96 -4.51
N LEU A 29 13.03 -7.84 -3.55
CA LEU A 29 11.87 -8.72 -3.43
C LEU A 29 10.87 -8.51 -4.58
N ASP A 30 10.71 -7.27 -5.04
CA ASP A 30 9.78 -6.88 -6.11
C ASP A 30 10.36 -7.00 -7.53
N ASN A 31 11.50 -7.69 -7.72
CA ASN A 31 12.26 -7.64 -8.97
C ASN A 31 11.54 -8.28 -10.18
N GLN A 32 10.72 -9.30 -9.95
CA GLN A 32 9.92 -9.95 -11.02
C GLN A 32 8.44 -9.65 -10.88
N ILE A 33 7.89 -9.91 -9.69
CA ILE A 33 6.49 -9.68 -9.35
C ILE A 33 6.48 -9.04 -7.96
N PRO A 34 5.66 -8.00 -7.72
CA PRO A 34 5.51 -7.41 -6.40
C PRO A 34 5.11 -8.47 -5.37
N PHE A 35 5.91 -8.64 -4.32
CA PHE A 35 5.61 -9.62 -3.27
C PHE A 35 4.70 -8.97 -2.22
N VAL A 36 3.41 -9.24 -2.29
CA VAL A 36 2.39 -8.63 -1.41
C VAL A 36 1.57 -9.73 -0.74
N SER A 37 1.31 -9.59 0.57
CA SER A 37 0.42 -10.50 1.30
C SER A 37 -1.03 -10.28 0.89
N SER A 38 -1.89 -11.30 1.04
CA SER A 38 -3.29 -11.29 0.57
C SER A 38 -4.07 -9.99 0.84
N ASP A 39 -3.99 -9.42 2.04
CA ASP A 39 -4.72 -8.17 2.34
C ASP A 39 -4.16 -6.93 1.62
N SER A 40 -2.83 -6.89 1.48
CA SER A 40 -2.13 -5.81 0.78
C SER A 40 -2.24 -5.95 -0.73
N GLU A 41 -2.40 -7.17 -1.23
CA GLU A 41 -2.56 -7.51 -2.63
C GLU A 41 -3.82 -6.86 -3.24
N ILE A 42 -4.93 -6.87 -2.49
CA ILE A 42 -6.19 -6.21 -2.91
C ILE A 42 -5.98 -4.72 -3.10
N LYS A 43 -5.35 -4.08 -2.10
CA LYS A 43 -5.08 -2.65 -2.08
C LYS A 43 -4.11 -2.29 -3.20
N TYR A 44 -3.13 -3.16 -3.45
CA TYR A 44 -2.19 -3.03 -4.57
C TYR A 44 -2.93 -3.05 -5.91
N TYR A 45 -3.76 -4.07 -6.18
CA TYR A 45 -4.53 -4.17 -7.41
C TYR A 45 -5.54 -3.04 -7.58
N GLN A 46 -6.17 -2.60 -6.50
CA GLN A 46 -7.03 -1.43 -6.51
C GLN A 46 -6.24 -0.20 -6.95
N THR A 47 -5.08 0.02 -6.35
CA THR A 47 -4.20 1.16 -6.66
C THR A 47 -3.71 1.12 -8.11
N VAL A 48 -3.36 -0.06 -8.64
CA VAL A 48 -2.98 -0.24 -10.05
C VAL A 48 -4.15 0.10 -10.98
N MET A 49 -5.35 -0.39 -10.68
CA MET A 49 -6.56 -0.06 -11.46
C MET A 49 -6.84 1.45 -11.48
N PHE A 50 -6.64 2.13 -10.35
CA PHE A 50 -6.73 3.58 -10.27
C PHE A 50 -5.63 4.30 -11.06
N ALA A 51 -4.41 3.77 -11.06
CA ALA A 51 -3.32 4.31 -11.85
C ALA A 51 -3.59 4.19 -13.36
N GLU A 52 -4.18 3.08 -13.81
CA GLU A 52 -4.47 2.82 -15.23
C GLU A 52 -5.73 3.56 -15.73
N LYS A 53 -6.79 3.62 -14.92
CA LYS A 53 -8.11 4.10 -15.36
C LYS A 53 -8.55 5.42 -14.71
N GLY A 54 -7.79 5.94 -13.75
CA GLY A 54 -8.10 7.18 -13.05
C GLY A 54 -9.48 7.14 -12.37
N ILE A 55 -10.25 8.23 -12.49
CA ILE A 55 -11.59 8.35 -11.89
C ILE A 55 -12.58 7.32 -12.46
N ARG A 56 -12.36 6.83 -13.70
CA ARG A 56 -13.21 5.77 -14.29
C ARG A 56 -13.12 4.47 -13.48
N ALA A 57 -12.02 4.22 -12.77
CA ALA A 57 -11.90 3.09 -11.84
C ALA A 57 -12.95 3.13 -10.71
N ILE A 58 -13.43 4.32 -10.31
CA ILE A 58 -14.50 4.45 -9.30
C ILE A 58 -15.83 3.96 -9.87
N GLN A 59 -16.14 4.34 -11.10
CA GLN A 59 -17.40 3.98 -11.76
C GLN A 59 -17.41 2.51 -12.18
N GLU A 60 -16.26 2.02 -12.65
CA GLU A 60 -16.12 0.63 -13.04
C GLU A 60 -16.12 -0.25 -11.81
N SER A 61 -15.38 0.10 -10.74
CA SER A 61 -15.22 -0.63 -9.46
C SER A 61 -15.02 -2.15 -9.58
N GLU A 62 -14.88 -2.65 -10.81
CA GLU A 62 -14.76 -4.03 -11.21
C GLU A 62 -13.30 -4.41 -11.01
N CYS A 63 -13.13 -5.39 -10.13
CA CYS A 63 -11.82 -5.88 -9.75
C CYS A 63 -11.06 -6.42 -10.97
N HIS A 64 -9.77 -6.13 -11.04
CA HIS A 64 -8.89 -6.76 -12.01
C HIS A 64 -8.73 -8.24 -11.63
N TYR A 65 -9.24 -9.15 -12.46
CA TYR A 65 -8.99 -10.59 -12.31
C TYR A 65 -7.86 -11.02 -13.26
N PRO A 66 -6.59 -11.09 -12.82
CA PRO A 66 -5.47 -11.43 -13.69
C PRO A 66 -5.59 -12.86 -14.27
N GLY A 67 -6.29 -13.77 -13.58
CA GLY A 67 -6.58 -15.12 -14.04
C GLY A 67 -7.76 -15.22 -15.03
N LYS A 68 -8.40 -14.11 -15.42
CA LYS A 68 -9.59 -14.11 -16.31
C LYS A 68 -9.34 -14.78 -17.65
N ILE A 69 -8.09 -14.78 -18.11
CA ILE A 69 -7.66 -15.46 -19.34
C ILE A 69 -7.80 -16.99 -19.20
N TYR A 70 -7.60 -17.53 -18.00
CA TYR A 70 -7.56 -18.97 -17.72
C TYR A 70 -8.84 -19.52 -17.08
N ASP A 71 -9.61 -18.69 -16.37
CA ASP A 71 -10.91 -19.06 -15.79
C ASP A 71 -11.96 -17.95 -16.00
N PRO A 72 -12.41 -17.72 -17.24
CA PRO A 72 -13.33 -16.62 -17.56
C PRO A 72 -14.68 -16.75 -16.85
N GLU A 73 -15.04 -17.96 -16.43
CA GLU A 73 -16.31 -18.25 -15.77
C GLU A 73 -16.20 -18.43 -14.24
N PHE A 74 -15.04 -18.17 -13.63
CA PHE A 74 -14.81 -18.34 -12.19
C PHE A 74 -15.20 -19.74 -11.67
N LYS A 75 -15.04 -20.76 -12.52
CA LYS A 75 -15.47 -22.14 -12.26
C LYS A 75 -14.45 -22.90 -11.40
N TYR A 76 -13.18 -22.56 -11.56
CA TYR A 76 -12.06 -23.23 -10.90
C TYR A 76 -11.52 -22.42 -9.73
N PHE A 77 -11.68 -21.09 -9.77
CA PHE A 77 -11.31 -20.18 -8.69
C PHE A 77 -12.56 -19.43 -8.19
N PRO A 78 -13.45 -20.09 -7.42
CA PRO A 78 -14.56 -19.40 -6.76
C PRO A 78 -13.99 -18.48 -5.68
N PHE A 79 -13.86 -17.20 -6.00
CA PHE A 79 -13.33 -16.21 -5.07
C PHE A 79 -14.42 -15.83 -4.06
N ASP A 80 -14.29 -16.23 -2.81
CA ASP A 80 -15.12 -15.72 -1.69
C ASP A 80 -14.37 -14.71 -0.80
N TYR A 81 -13.10 -14.45 -1.09
CA TYR A 81 -12.25 -13.44 -0.45
C TYR A 81 -11.05 -13.18 -1.38
N PRO A 82 -10.59 -11.93 -1.57
CA PRO A 82 -10.86 -10.74 -0.78
C PRO A 82 -11.72 -9.69 -1.51
N TRP A 83 -12.46 -10.20 -2.48
CA TRP A 83 -13.27 -9.51 -3.44
C TRP A 83 -14.72 -9.62 -2.97
N ALA A 84 -15.40 -8.50 -2.71
CA ALA A 84 -16.78 -8.57 -2.25
C ALA A 84 -17.67 -8.96 -3.43
N PHE A 85 -17.92 -10.25 -3.61
CA PHE A 85 -18.97 -10.72 -4.52
C PHE A 85 -20.31 -10.45 -3.87
N LEU A 86 -21.15 -9.68 -4.56
CA LEU A 86 -22.58 -9.67 -4.27
C LEU A 86 -23.12 -11.06 -4.66
N LYS A 87 -23.54 -11.86 -3.67
CA LYS A 87 -24.06 -13.23 -3.84
C LYS A 87 -25.16 -13.37 -4.91
N GLU A 88 -25.81 -12.27 -5.28
CA GLU A 88 -26.92 -12.23 -6.24
C GLU A 88 -26.55 -11.63 -7.61
N ASN A 89 -25.26 -11.45 -7.91
CA ASN A 89 -24.84 -10.77 -9.12
C ASN A 89 -24.80 -11.72 -10.34
N LYS A 90 -25.89 -11.78 -11.11
CA LYS A 90 -25.93 -12.48 -12.42
C LYS A 90 -24.84 -12.01 -13.38
N ASN A 91 -24.33 -10.79 -13.21
CA ASN A 91 -23.24 -10.20 -13.99
C ASN A 91 -21.84 -10.41 -13.40
N ARG A 92 -21.70 -11.12 -12.27
CA ARG A 92 -20.41 -11.42 -11.60
C ARG A 92 -19.50 -10.20 -11.43
N LYS A 93 -20.08 -9.01 -11.21
CA LYS A 93 -19.29 -7.80 -10.96
C LYS A 93 -18.69 -7.91 -9.56
N CYS A 94 -17.36 -7.90 -9.50
CA CYS A 94 -16.61 -7.82 -8.27
C CYS A 94 -16.51 -6.37 -7.82
N LEU A 95 -16.66 -6.10 -6.52
CA LEU A 95 -16.40 -4.78 -5.94
C LEU A 95 -15.24 -4.86 -4.96
N PHE A 96 -14.41 -3.82 -4.94
CA PHE A 96 -13.35 -3.69 -3.94
C PHE A 96 -13.96 -3.56 -2.53
N GLN A 97 -13.42 -4.33 -1.58
CA GLN A 97 -13.82 -4.25 -0.17
C GLN A 97 -13.41 -2.91 0.49
N TYR A 98 -12.32 -2.30 0.00
CA TYR A 98 -11.74 -1.11 0.60
C TYR A 98 -12.23 0.19 -0.04
N PRO A 99 -12.45 1.27 0.76
CA PRO A 99 -12.79 2.58 0.23
C PRO A 99 -11.74 3.06 -0.80
N PRO A 100 -12.18 3.67 -1.92
CA PRO A 100 -11.29 4.01 -3.04
C PRO A 100 -10.34 5.17 -2.74
N LEU A 101 -10.54 5.91 -1.64
CA LEU A 101 -9.79 7.13 -1.33
C LEU A 101 -8.27 6.92 -1.33
N PHE A 102 -7.79 5.92 -0.59
CA PHE A 102 -6.36 5.63 -0.51
C PHE A 102 -5.80 5.08 -1.83
N ALA A 103 -6.58 4.25 -2.52
CA ALA A 103 -6.20 3.74 -3.83
C ALA A 103 -6.14 4.84 -4.89
N LEU A 104 -6.99 5.86 -4.80
CA LEU A 104 -6.97 7.02 -5.70
C LEU A 104 -5.77 7.92 -5.43
N LEU A 105 -5.50 8.23 -4.16
CA LEU A 105 -4.32 9.02 -3.77
C LEU A 105 -3.02 8.32 -4.20
N ASN A 106 -2.90 7.03 -3.89
CA ASN A 106 -1.71 6.25 -4.23
C ASN A 106 -1.65 5.93 -5.73
N GLY A 107 -2.81 5.81 -6.38
CA GLY A 107 -2.93 5.54 -7.81
C GLY A 107 -2.41 6.71 -8.64
N LEU A 108 -2.66 7.95 -8.20
CA LEU A 108 -2.07 9.14 -8.82
C LEU A 108 -0.53 9.11 -8.76
N LEU A 109 0.04 8.78 -7.60
CA LEU A 109 1.48 8.64 -7.45
C LEU A 109 2.04 7.52 -8.34
N ALA A 110 1.33 6.39 -8.40
CA ALA A 110 1.70 5.25 -9.25
C ALA A 110 1.59 5.55 -10.74
N TYR A 111 0.63 6.37 -11.15
CA TYR A 111 0.52 6.85 -12.53
C TYR A 111 1.73 7.73 -12.91
N LEU A 112 2.16 8.62 -12.02
CA LEU A 112 3.25 9.56 -12.28
C LEU A 112 4.65 8.92 -12.18
N LEU A 113 4.85 7.99 -11.25
CA LEU A 113 6.17 7.44 -10.88
C LEU A 113 6.33 5.96 -11.24
N GLY A 114 5.29 5.33 -11.78
CA GLY A 114 5.21 3.90 -12.04
C GLY A 114 4.73 3.09 -10.85
N THR A 115 4.23 1.88 -11.11
CA THR A 115 3.59 0.99 -10.11
C THR A 115 4.53 0.53 -8.99
N LYS A 116 5.85 0.57 -9.21
CA LYS A 116 6.86 0.28 -8.17
C LYS A 116 6.74 1.20 -6.95
N ILE A 117 6.21 2.42 -7.11
CA ILE A 117 6.05 3.32 -5.96
C ILE A 117 5.04 2.80 -4.95
N ILE A 118 4.07 1.97 -5.37
CA ILE A 118 3.01 1.46 -4.50
C ILE A 118 3.58 0.64 -3.34
N THR A 119 4.65 -0.13 -3.59
CA THR A 119 5.31 -0.96 -2.56
C THR A 119 6.34 -0.20 -1.74
N LEU A 120 6.80 0.97 -2.20
CA LEU A 120 7.72 1.85 -1.48
C LEU A 120 7.00 2.88 -0.60
N LEU A 121 5.78 3.26 -0.95
CA LEU A 121 5.00 4.25 -0.21
C LEU A 121 4.79 3.88 1.28
N PRO A 122 4.53 2.61 1.67
CA PRO A 122 4.47 2.24 3.07
C PRO A 122 5.76 2.53 3.86
N LEU A 123 6.93 2.48 3.20
CA LEU A 123 8.20 2.82 3.83
C LEU A 123 8.32 4.33 4.08
N LEU A 124 7.79 5.16 3.18
CA LEU A 124 7.71 6.60 3.41
C LEU A 124 6.74 6.93 4.55
N CYS A 125 5.61 6.24 4.64
CA CYS A 125 4.70 6.36 5.78
C CYS A 125 5.38 5.96 7.09
N LEU A 126 6.12 4.84 7.10
CA LEU A 126 6.89 4.40 8.26
C LEU A 126 7.93 5.44 8.70
N PHE A 127 8.63 6.05 7.74
CA PHE A 127 9.56 7.14 8.03
C PHE A 127 8.87 8.32 8.71
N GLY A 128 7.73 8.74 8.17
CA GLY A 128 6.87 9.77 8.77
C GLY A 128 6.44 9.41 10.19
N CYS A 129 6.07 8.15 10.43
CA CYS A 129 5.75 7.65 11.77
C CYS A 129 6.94 7.74 12.74
N PHE A 130 8.16 7.41 12.31
CA PHE A 130 9.35 7.59 13.15
C PHE A 130 9.56 9.05 13.55
N LEU A 131 9.47 9.98 12.59
CA LEU A 131 9.62 11.41 12.88
C LEU A 131 8.52 11.94 13.81
N PHE A 132 7.28 11.52 13.57
CA PHE A 132 6.13 11.93 14.38
C PHE A 132 6.24 11.41 15.81
N PHE A 133 6.60 10.14 15.97
CA PHE A 133 6.79 9.53 17.28
C PHE A 133 7.97 10.15 18.04
N ASP A 134 9.09 10.42 17.35
CA ASP A 134 10.24 11.13 17.93
C ASP A 134 9.84 12.50 18.49
N LYS A 135 9.01 13.24 17.74
CA LYS A 135 8.46 14.53 18.16
C LYS A 135 7.55 14.41 19.37
N ILE A 136 6.67 13.41 19.42
CA ILE A 136 5.82 13.16 20.59
C ILE A 136 6.69 12.88 21.83
N LEU A 137 7.68 11.99 21.70
CA LEU A 137 8.59 11.66 22.79
C LEU A 137 9.39 12.87 23.27
N PHE A 138 9.79 13.76 22.37
CA PHE A 138 10.45 15.01 22.71
C PHE A 138 9.55 15.92 23.54
N LEU A 139 8.31 16.15 23.09
CA LEU A 139 7.32 16.96 23.80
C LEU A 139 7.00 16.39 25.20
N LEU A 140 6.84 15.08 25.32
CA LEU A 140 6.60 14.41 26.60
C LEU A 140 7.83 14.51 27.53
N SER A 141 9.05 14.41 27.00
CA SER A 141 10.27 14.57 27.79
C SER A 141 10.46 15.98 28.36
N ILE A 142 9.96 17.01 27.68
CA ILE A 142 9.98 18.40 28.18
C ILE A 142 8.94 18.57 29.30
N ARG A 143 7.77 17.93 29.18
CA ARG A 143 6.67 18.09 30.13
C ARG A 143 6.89 17.42 31.48
N HIS A 144 7.87 16.52 31.59
CA HIS A 144 8.18 15.75 32.82
C HIS A 144 9.64 15.93 33.26
N GLY A 145 10.33 16.95 32.74
CA GLY A 145 11.71 17.30 33.07
C GLY A 145 11.81 18.58 33.87
#